data_AF-A0A2Z4LN01-F1
#
_entry.id   AF-A0A2Z4LN01-F1
#
_cell.length_a   1.000
_cell.length_b   1.000
_cell.length_c   1.000
_cell.angle_alpha   90.00
_cell.angle_beta   90.00
_cell.angle_gamma   90.00
#
_symmetry.space_group_name_H-M   'P 1'
#
loop_
_entity.id
_entity.type
_entity.pdbx_description
1 polymer ?
#
loop_
_entity_poly.entity_id
_entity_poly.type
_entity_poly.pdbx_seq_one_letter_code
_entity_poly.pdbx_strand_id
1 'polypeptide(L)'
;MITYQTKRNNEMVLKAVYEGSQHPVEIGERSNYITELFKSNEAYIFISKEVKTYTSFLKVVDSIVLAKRRNYQIDLDSFVNDFLTLEDVVRAFVLRIAYHEAKLYHATKKIDKDEEKIELSLLISSAESIKVKTKISTLIERLNVIATAINGARNWQITPPNIATSTKIAEEIEAEFSKNPDLKVTVLKKKDLQKLNMNLVLAVNAASADEARVVVVEYKGNPDSKEKTVYVGKGICFDTGGYNTKGYHMEDMKFDMSGSVICAYAVKALAELKVAKNAAAVMLLTDNKVDANGTVPESVIISMSGKSVEITDTDAEGRLVLADGLYYAATELKATTIVDVATLTGAMTRALGKTYSGIYATSDEKWTKFESSAKIAHEKVWRMPMHEAFHKPNKSSKVADLNNYSTSELSDCNTAAMFLKEFTNNVDYIHCDIAGTADGKGMGYGVLVSTLVEFGELI
;
A
#
# COMPACT_ATOMS: atom_id res chain seq x y z
N MET A 1 -11.85 14.88 9.87
CA MET A 1 -11.09 13.90 10.66
C MET A 1 -12.04 13.21 11.59
N ILE A 2 -11.89 11.90 11.77
CA ILE A 2 -12.74 11.09 12.65
C ILE A 2 -12.32 11.34 14.09
N THR A 3 -13.28 11.57 14.97
CA THR A 3 -13.08 11.78 16.42
C THR A 3 -14.00 10.88 17.22
N TYR A 4 -13.83 10.88 18.54
CA TYR A 4 -14.71 10.16 19.46
C TYR A 4 -15.23 11.09 20.57
N GLN A 5 -16.29 10.65 21.24
CA GLN A 5 -16.87 11.29 22.41
C GLN A 5 -16.82 10.33 23.61
N THR A 6 -16.84 10.85 24.83
CA THR A 6 -16.93 10.07 26.07
C THR A 6 -18.31 10.15 26.73
N LYS A 7 -19.26 10.81 26.06
CA LYS A 7 -20.64 10.99 26.49
C LYS A 7 -21.56 10.76 25.31
N ARG A 8 -22.77 10.27 25.61
CA ARG A 8 -23.81 10.11 24.61
C ARG A 8 -24.18 11.47 23.99
N ASN A 9 -24.40 11.48 22.68
CA ASN A 9 -25.02 12.60 21.99
C ASN A 9 -26.53 12.29 21.77
N ASN A 10 -27.19 13.08 20.92
CA ASN A 10 -28.62 12.92 20.64
C ASN A 10 -28.92 11.79 19.64
N GLU A 11 -27.89 11.24 18.99
CA GLU A 11 -28.05 10.16 18.02
C GLU A 11 -28.28 8.81 18.72
N MET A 12 -28.85 7.88 17.97
CA MET A 12 -29.10 6.54 18.47
C MET A 12 -27.79 5.79 18.73
N VAL A 13 -27.62 5.22 19.92
CA VAL A 13 -26.39 4.53 20.30
C VAL A 13 -26.41 3.10 19.77
N LEU A 14 -25.52 2.76 18.84
CA LEU A 14 -25.37 1.39 18.32
C LEU A 14 -24.36 0.60 19.15
N LYS A 15 -24.81 -0.54 19.68
CA LYS A 15 -24.01 -1.47 20.48
C LYS A 15 -23.91 -2.84 19.83
N ALA A 16 -22.79 -3.51 20.03
CA ALA A 16 -22.62 -4.91 19.67
C ALA A 16 -23.29 -5.84 20.69
N VAL A 17 -23.87 -6.91 20.17
CA VAL A 17 -24.41 -8.04 20.92
C VAL A 17 -23.88 -9.31 20.28
N TYR A 18 -23.18 -10.13 21.06
CA TYR A 18 -22.63 -11.39 20.57
C TYR A 18 -23.62 -12.54 20.77
N GLU A 19 -23.59 -13.51 19.85
CA GLU A 19 -24.39 -14.73 19.98
C GLU A 19 -24.03 -15.46 21.29
N GLY A 20 -25.04 -15.76 22.10
CA GLY A 20 -24.90 -16.47 23.36
C GLY A 20 -24.65 -15.59 24.60
N SER A 21 -24.47 -14.27 24.46
CA SER A 21 -24.47 -13.37 25.62
C SER A 21 -25.90 -13.03 26.07
N GLN A 22 -26.06 -12.79 27.37
CA GLN A 22 -27.35 -12.34 27.92
C GLN A 22 -27.58 -10.86 27.60
N HIS A 23 -28.76 -10.54 27.09
CA HIS A 23 -29.14 -9.17 26.76
C HIS A 23 -30.54 -8.84 27.28
N PRO A 24 -30.77 -7.58 27.67
CA PRO A 24 -31.99 -7.18 28.37
C PRO A 24 -33.23 -7.05 27.44
N VAL A 25 -33.07 -7.28 26.14
CA VAL A 25 -34.06 -6.97 25.11
C VAL A 25 -34.06 -8.04 24.02
N GLU A 26 -35.24 -8.34 23.48
CA GLU A 26 -35.37 -9.20 22.30
C GLU A 26 -34.81 -8.48 21.07
N ILE A 27 -33.89 -9.13 20.37
CA ILE A 27 -33.23 -8.61 19.17
C ILE A 27 -33.30 -9.64 18.04
N GLY A 28 -33.21 -9.19 16.80
CA GLY A 28 -33.13 -10.10 15.66
C GLY A 28 -31.78 -10.83 15.63
N GLU A 29 -31.80 -12.16 15.74
CA GLU A 29 -30.60 -13.01 15.80
C GLU A 29 -30.03 -13.40 14.42
N ARG A 30 -30.27 -12.56 13.40
CA ARG A 30 -29.63 -12.72 12.09
C ARG A 30 -28.29 -12.00 12.09
N SER A 31 -27.24 -12.64 11.59
CA SER A 31 -25.89 -12.05 11.52
C SER A 31 -25.90 -10.65 10.87
N ASN A 32 -25.26 -9.68 11.53
CA ASN A 32 -25.20 -8.25 11.18
C ASN A 32 -26.55 -7.53 11.15
N TYR A 33 -27.61 -8.12 11.70
CA TYR A 33 -28.90 -7.45 11.80
C TYR A 33 -28.88 -6.41 12.91
N ILE A 34 -29.34 -5.20 12.58
CA ILE A 34 -29.50 -4.10 13.53
C ILE A 34 -30.95 -4.02 13.97
N THR A 35 -31.18 -4.15 15.27
CA THR A 35 -32.48 -3.94 15.94
C THR A 35 -32.49 -2.56 16.58
N GLU A 36 -33.46 -1.70 16.24
CA GLU A 36 -33.58 -0.34 16.76
C GLU A 36 -34.68 -0.22 17.81
N LEU A 37 -34.35 0.36 18.97
CA LEU A 37 -35.26 0.59 20.08
C LEU A 37 -35.44 2.09 20.29
N PHE A 38 -36.46 2.65 19.65
CA PHE A 38 -36.73 4.10 19.67
C PHE A 38 -36.99 4.67 21.06
N LYS A 39 -37.59 3.90 21.97
CA LYS A 39 -37.89 4.37 23.34
C LYS A 39 -36.63 4.65 24.17
N SER A 40 -35.57 3.86 23.99
CA SER A 40 -34.30 4.04 24.70
C SER A 40 -33.27 4.82 23.89
N ASN A 41 -33.57 5.15 22.64
CA ASN A 41 -32.63 5.69 21.66
C ASN A 41 -31.36 4.83 21.53
N GLU A 42 -31.54 3.50 21.50
CA GLU A 42 -30.47 2.52 21.35
C GLU A 42 -30.73 1.60 20.16
N ALA A 43 -29.66 1.08 19.58
CA ALA A 43 -29.69 0.04 18.57
C ALA A 43 -28.68 -1.05 18.93
N TYR A 44 -28.96 -2.27 18.48
CA TYR A 44 -28.11 -3.43 18.73
C TYR A 44 -27.82 -4.15 17.42
N ILE A 45 -26.53 -4.35 17.11
CA ILE A 45 -26.09 -5.21 16.02
C ILE A 45 -25.79 -6.61 16.57
N PHE A 46 -26.43 -7.62 16.00
CA PHE A 46 -26.17 -9.02 16.33
C PHE A 46 -24.92 -9.54 15.61
N ILE A 47 -23.95 -10.02 16.38
CA ILE A 47 -22.68 -10.59 15.90
C ILE A 47 -22.68 -12.10 16.17
N SER A 48 -22.67 -12.90 15.10
CA SER A 48 -22.67 -14.36 15.22
C SER A 48 -21.32 -14.90 15.72
N LYS A 49 -21.34 -16.11 16.29
CA LYS A 49 -20.14 -16.83 16.76
C LYS A 49 -19.11 -17.16 15.67
N GLU A 50 -19.44 -16.94 14.40
CA GLU A 50 -18.51 -17.11 13.28
C GLU A 50 -17.50 -15.97 13.16
N VAL A 51 -17.77 -14.82 13.79
CA VAL A 51 -16.84 -13.69 13.83
C VAL A 51 -15.75 -13.97 14.88
N LYS A 52 -14.66 -14.60 14.44
CA LYS A 52 -13.55 -15.08 15.31
C LYS A 52 -12.19 -14.45 15.01
N THR A 53 -12.12 -13.60 13.99
CA THR A 53 -10.88 -12.98 13.52
C THR A 53 -11.10 -11.50 13.25
N TYR A 54 -10.03 -10.72 13.26
CA TYR A 54 -10.07 -9.32 12.85
C TYR A 54 -10.65 -9.15 11.43
N THR A 55 -10.26 -10.01 10.47
CA THR A 55 -10.80 -9.97 9.10
C THR A 55 -12.31 -10.22 9.05
N SER A 56 -12.85 -11.17 9.82
CA SER A 56 -14.31 -11.37 9.90
C SER A 56 -15.00 -10.20 10.60
N PHE A 57 -14.35 -9.57 11.57
CA PHE A 57 -14.87 -8.39 12.26
C PHE A 57 -14.95 -7.16 11.35
N LEU A 58 -13.96 -6.95 10.47
CA LEU A 58 -14.03 -5.89 9.46
C LEU A 58 -15.28 -5.98 8.57
N LYS A 59 -15.80 -7.19 8.29
CA LYS A 59 -17.06 -7.37 7.55
C LYS A 59 -18.27 -6.87 8.33
N VAL A 60 -18.26 -7.00 9.65
CA VAL A 60 -19.29 -6.43 10.54
C VAL A 60 -19.23 -4.92 10.47
N VAL A 61 -18.04 -4.33 10.64
CA VAL A 61 -17.83 -2.88 10.54
C VAL A 61 -18.28 -2.35 9.17
N ASP A 62 -17.93 -3.04 8.09
CA ASP A 62 -18.38 -2.70 6.73
C ASP A 62 -19.90 -2.70 6.59
N SER A 63 -20.57 -3.69 7.19
CA SER A 63 -22.03 -3.75 7.14
C SER A 63 -22.68 -2.55 7.82
N ILE A 64 -22.05 -1.99 8.86
CA ILE A 64 -22.50 -0.77 9.53
C ILE A 64 -22.23 0.45 8.65
N VAL A 65 -20.97 0.59 8.20
CA VAL A 65 -20.49 1.78 7.47
C VAL A 65 -21.16 1.92 6.10
N LEU A 66 -21.38 0.81 5.39
CA LEU A 66 -21.98 0.82 4.04
C LEU A 66 -23.50 0.91 4.07
N ALA A 67 -24.17 0.31 5.06
CA ALA A 67 -25.63 0.32 5.10
C ALA A 67 -26.19 1.72 5.36
N LYS A 68 -25.44 2.60 6.04
CA LYS A 68 -25.80 3.99 6.35
C LYS A 68 -27.30 4.17 6.60
N ARG A 69 -27.87 3.44 7.57
CA ARG A 69 -29.32 3.48 7.83
C ARG A 69 -29.76 4.80 8.46
N ARG A 70 -28.92 5.35 9.33
CA ARG A 70 -29.10 6.64 10.03
C ARG A 70 -27.79 7.05 10.71
N ASN A 71 -27.79 8.25 11.27
CA ASN A 71 -26.76 8.67 12.19
C ASN A 71 -26.78 7.75 13.42
N TYR A 72 -25.67 7.06 13.65
CA TYR A 72 -25.45 6.29 14.87
C TYR A 72 -24.27 6.87 15.62
N GLN A 73 -24.37 6.81 16.95
CA GLN A 73 -23.21 6.88 17.81
C GLN A 73 -22.77 5.46 18.16
N ILE A 74 -21.62 5.05 17.63
CA ILE A 74 -21.08 3.69 17.77
C ILE A 74 -20.38 3.56 19.13
N ASP A 75 -20.91 2.70 20.00
CA ASP A 75 -20.29 2.39 21.31
C ASP A 75 -19.15 1.39 21.13
N LEU A 76 -17.92 1.88 21.00
CA LEU A 76 -16.74 1.05 20.69
C LEU A 76 -16.46 0.00 21.76
N ASP A 77 -16.72 0.32 23.04
CA ASP A 77 -16.52 -0.62 24.15
C ASP A 77 -17.38 -1.89 23.97
N SER A 78 -18.57 -1.77 23.39
CA SER A 78 -19.47 -2.91 23.18
C SER A 78 -18.96 -3.93 22.16
N PHE A 79 -18.00 -3.55 21.32
CA PHE A 79 -17.39 -4.44 20.32
C PHE A 79 -16.14 -5.16 20.85
N VAL A 80 -15.60 -4.77 22.01
CA VAL A 80 -14.45 -5.44 22.63
C VAL A 80 -14.83 -6.85 23.07
N ASN A 81 -13.93 -7.82 22.85
CA ASN A 81 -14.12 -9.21 23.25
C ASN A 81 -12.77 -9.92 23.46
N ASP A 82 -12.79 -11.23 23.66
CA ASP A 82 -11.59 -12.04 23.96
C ASP A 82 -10.47 -11.96 22.91
N PHE A 83 -10.79 -11.66 21.64
CA PHE A 83 -9.80 -11.55 20.54
C PHE A 83 -9.69 -10.14 19.95
N LEU A 84 -10.50 -9.18 20.40
CA LEU A 84 -10.48 -7.79 19.94
C LEU A 84 -10.24 -6.86 21.12
N THR A 85 -9.08 -6.21 21.13
CA THR A 85 -8.82 -5.12 22.07
C THR A 85 -9.57 -3.85 21.67
N LEU A 86 -9.69 -2.88 22.58
CA LEU A 86 -10.24 -1.56 22.23
C LEU A 86 -9.45 -0.90 21.09
N GLU A 87 -8.12 -1.10 21.03
CA GLU A 87 -7.28 -0.54 19.97
C GLU A 87 -7.59 -1.16 18.60
N ASP A 88 -7.86 -2.47 18.56
CA ASP A 88 -8.30 -3.16 17.35
C ASP A 88 -9.65 -2.62 16.85
N VAL A 89 -10.60 -2.44 17.78
CA VAL A 89 -11.92 -1.90 17.48
C VAL A 89 -11.83 -0.45 16.96
N VAL A 90 -11.07 0.41 17.65
CA VAL A 90 -10.82 1.79 17.22
C VAL A 90 -10.18 1.81 15.83
N ARG A 91 -9.15 0.99 15.59
CA ARG A 91 -8.49 0.86 14.29
C ARG A 91 -9.46 0.46 13.20
N ALA A 92 -10.30 -0.54 13.46
CA ALA A 92 -11.29 -1.02 12.50
C ALA A 92 -12.28 0.08 12.12
N PHE A 93 -12.92 0.74 13.09
CA PHE A 93 -13.91 1.76 12.79
C PHE A 93 -13.30 3.00 12.12
N VAL A 94 -12.18 3.53 12.63
CA VAL A 94 -11.55 4.73 12.05
C VAL A 94 -11.10 4.47 10.62
N LEU A 95 -10.38 3.37 10.36
CA LEU A 95 -9.88 3.08 9.02
C LEU A 95 -11.02 2.74 8.06
N ARG A 96 -12.03 1.94 8.45
CA ARG A 96 -13.13 1.56 7.53
C ARG A 96 -14.08 2.71 7.24
N ILE A 97 -14.38 3.58 8.22
CA ILE A 97 -15.14 4.81 7.96
C ILE A 97 -14.37 5.66 6.95
N ALA A 98 -13.09 5.96 7.22
CA ALA A 98 -12.29 6.78 6.31
C ALA A 98 -12.13 6.14 4.93
N TYR A 99 -12.02 4.81 4.85
CA TYR A 99 -11.87 4.07 3.60
C TYR A 99 -13.12 4.17 2.71
N HIS A 100 -14.32 3.99 3.27
CA HIS A 100 -15.58 4.03 2.51
C HIS A 100 -16.08 5.44 2.24
N GLU A 101 -15.71 6.41 3.07
CA GLU A 101 -16.05 7.82 2.86
C GLU A 101 -15.05 8.56 1.97
N ALA A 102 -13.96 7.91 1.59
CA ALA A 102 -12.95 8.47 0.72
C ALA A 102 -13.56 8.95 -0.61
N LYS A 103 -13.33 10.21 -0.94
CA LYS A 103 -13.65 10.75 -2.26
C LYS A 103 -12.49 10.46 -3.19
N LEU A 104 -12.61 9.35 -3.91
CA LEU A 104 -11.64 8.96 -4.94
C LEU A 104 -12.03 9.54 -6.30
N TYR A 105 -11.10 9.53 -7.24
CA TYR A 105 -11.28 10.04 -8.59
C TYR A 105 -12.55 9.45 -9.24
N HIS A 106 -13.36 10.34 -9.80
CA HIS A 106 -14.52 9.99 -10.61
C HIS A 106 -14.74 11.08 -11.65
N ALA A 107 -14.80 10.72 -12.94
CA ALA A 107 -14.77 11.69 -14.04
C ALA A 107 -15.94 12.70 -14.03
N THR A 108 -17.14 12.26 -13.63
CA THR A 108 -18.37 13.07 -13.73
C THR A 108 -19.05 13.40 -12.41
N LYS A 109 -18.63 12.78 -11.30
CA LYS A 109 -19.32 12.96 -10.01
C LYS A 109 -18.76 14.23 -9.40
N LYS A 110 -19.48 15.35 -9.61
CA LYS A 110 -19.19 16.58 -8.89
C LYS A 110 -19.34 16.33 -7.39
N ILE A 111 -18.53 16.99 -6.59
CA ILE A 111 -18.71 16.98 -5.13
C ILE A 111 -20.01 17.73 -4.85
N ASP A 112 -21.12 17.01 -4.79
CA ASP A 112 -22.37 17.59 -4.32
C ASP A 112 -22.18 18.05 -2.87
N LYS A 113 -22.55 19.30 -2.61
CA LYS A 113 -22.39 19.95 -1.31
C LYS A 113 -23.56 19.68 -0.36
N ASP A 114 -24.65 19.09 -0.84
CA ASP A 114 -25.95 19.14 -0.14
C ASP A 114 -26.74 17.82 -0.15
N GLU A 115 -26.09 16.65 -0.10
CA GLU A 115 -26.79 15.44 0.36
C GLU A 115 -26.77 15.39 1.89
N GLU A 116 -27.92 15.17 2.53
CA GLU A 116 -28.00 14.84 3.97
C GLU A 116 -27.10 13.63 4.24
N LYS A 117 -25.90 13.92 4.72
CA LYS A 117 -24.87 12.90 4.88
C LYS A 117 -25.14 12.19 6.20
N ILE A 118 -25.47 10.91 6.10
CA ILE A 118 -25.51 10.05 7.28
C ILE A 118 -24.09 9.94 7.85
N GLU A 119 -23.93 10.42 9.08
CA GLU A 119 -22.65 10.49 9.79
C GLU A 119 -22.63 9.53 10.99
N LEU A 120 -21.58 8.71 11.03
CA LEU A 120 -21.29 7.86 12.17
C LEU A 120 -20.37 8.62 13.13
N SER A 121 -20.73 8.65 14.41
CA SER A 121 -19.89 9.19 15.47
C SER A 121 -19.40 8.05 16.38
N LEU A 122 -18.24 8.20 17.01
CA LEU A 122 -17.66 7.17 17.87
C LEU A 122 -17.83 7.53 19.35
N LEU A 123 -18.12 6.54 20.19
CA LEU A 123 -18.28 6.67 21.64
C LEU A 123 -17.38 5.68 22.37
N ILE A 124 -16.69 6.18 23.39
CA ILE A 124 -16.04 5.37 24.42
C ILE A 124 -16.84 5.60 25.70
N SER A 125 -17.60 4.60 26.10
CA SER A 125 -18.60 4.68 27.17
C SER A 125 -18.10 4.12 28.50
N SER A 126 -17.13 3.21 28.50
CA SER A 126 -16.70 2.53 29.73
C SER A 126 -15.74 3.40 30.55
N ALA A 127 -15.91 3.38 31.87
CA ALA A 127 -15.05 4.14 32.80
C ALA A 127 -13.59 3.73 32.71
N GLU A 128 -13.29 2.45 32.45
CA GLU A 128 -11.93 1.94 32.30
C GLU A 128 -11.28 2.48 31.03
N SER A 129 -11.97 2.43 29.89
CA SER A 129 -11.47 2.97 28.62
C SER A 129 -11.29 4.49 28.67
N ILE A 130 -12.12 5.20 29.44
CA ILE A 130 -11.96 6.65 29.66
C ILE A 130 -10.65 6.97 30.43
N LYS A 131 -10.13 6.07 31.28
CA LYS A 131 -8.83 6.28 31.95
C LYS A 131 -7.67 6.33 30.96
N VAL A 132 -7.77 5.59 29.85
CA VAL A 132 -6.75 5.54 28.79
C VAL A 132 -7.07 6.45 27.59
N LYS A 133 -8.01 7.40 27.76
CA LYS A 133 -8.47 8.31 26.69
C LYS A 133 -7.35 9.02 25.93
N THR A 134 -6.26 9.40 26.59
CA THR A 134 -5.12 10.06 25.93
C THR A 134 -4.46 9.13 24.91
N LYS A 135 -4.24 7.85 25.27
CA LYS A 135 -3.70 6.83 24.37
C LYS A 135 -4.62 6.64 23.15
N ILE A 136 -5.93 6.59 23.38
CA ILE A 136 -6.90 6.43 22.29
C ILE A 136 -6.99 7.67 21.41
N SER A 137 -6.92 8.88 21.96
CA SER A 137 -6.84 10.11 21.17
C SER A 137 -5.63 10.10 20.24
N THR A 138 -4.44 9.78 20.77
CA THR A 138 -3.22 9.66 19.97
C THR A 138 -3.35 8.58 18.89
N LEU A 139 -3.95 7.44 19.21
CA LEU A 139 -4.20 6.37 18.23
C LEU A 139 -5.14 6.84 17.11
N ILE A 140 -6.24 7.54 17.43
CA ILE A 140 -7.19 8.04 16.43
C ILE A 140 -6.54 9.10 15.54
N GLU A 141 -5.79 10.04 16.11
CA GLU A 141 -5.03 11.04 15.35
C GLU A 141 -4.07 10.36 14.37
N ARG A 142 -3.31 9.37 14.85
CA ARG A 142 -2.43 8.56 14.02
C ARG A 142 -3.16 7.85 12.88
N LEU A 143 -4.27 7.18 13.20
CA LEU A 143 -5.05 6.43 12.22
C LEU A 143 -5.71 7.33 11.17
N ASN A 144 -6.08 8.57 11.51
CA ASN A 144 -6.56 9.54 10.52
C ASN A 144 -5.48 9.91 9.50
N VAL A 145 -4.22 10.07 9.94
CA VAL A 145 -3.08 10.31 9.04
C VAL A 145 -2.85 9.10 8.14
N ILE A 146 -2.79 7.89 8.71
CA ILE A 146 -2.62 6.65 7.95
C ILE A 146 -3.78 6.46 6.96
N ALA A 147 -5.03 6.70 7.35
CA ALA A 147 -6.17 6.59 6.46
C ALA A 147 -6.12 7.59 5.30
N THR A 148 -5.65 8.82 5.56
CA THR A 148 -5.46 9.83 4.52
C THR A 148 -4.39 9.37 3.52
N ALA A 149 -3.30 8.80 3.99
CA ALA A 149 -2.25 8.23 3.15
C ALA A 149 -2.73 7.02 2.32
N ILE A 150 -3.46 6.07 2.93
CA ILE A 150 -4.10 4.95 2.23
C ILE A 150 -4.99 5.47 1.12
N ASN A 151 -5.86 6.43 1.42
CA ASN A 151 -6.81 6.96 0.44
C ASN A 151 -6.14 7.79 -0.66
N GLY A 152 -5.04 8.48 -0.38
CA GLY A 152 -4.21 9.13 -1.38
C GLY A 152 -3.64 8.13 -2.39
N ALA A 153 -3.07 7.02 -1.91
CA ALA A 153 -2.60 5.94 -2.77
C ALA A 153 -3.76 5.34 -3.60
N ARG A 154 -4.90 5.04 -2.96
CA ARG A 154 -6.10 4.51 -3.63
C ARG A 154 -6.64 5.44 -4.71
N ASN A 155 -6.56 6.75 -4.49
CA ASN A 155 -7.01 7.74 -5.45
C ASN A 155 -6.20 7.64 -6.74
N TRP A 156 -4.89 7.52 -6.65
CA TRP A 156 -4.05 7.30 -7.83
C TRP A 156 -4.25 5.94 -8.47
N GLN A 157 -4.38 4.88 -7.66
CA GLN A 157 -4.68 3.54 -8.16
C GLN A 157 -5.96 3.51 -9.02
N ILE A 158 -7.04 4.19 -8.59
CA ILE A 158 -8.30 4.19 -9.36
C ILE A 158 -8.27 5.14 -10.57
N THR A 159 -7.44 6.18 -10.54
CA THR A 159 -7.35 7.20 -11.59
C THR A 159 -6.98 6.53 -12.92
N PRO A 160 -7.70 6.82 -14.02
CA PRO A 160 -7.51 6.12 -15.28
C PRO A 160 -6.17 6.50 -15.93
N PRO A 161 -5.55 5.60 -16.71
CA PRO A 161 -4.18 5.76 -17.21
C PRO A 161 -4.01 6.89 -18.24
N ASN A 162 -5.09 7.38 -18.85
CA ASN A 162 -5.07 8.57 -19.71
C ASN A 162 -4.97 9.89 -18.91
N ILE A 163 -5.05 9.82 -17.58
CA ILE A 163 -4.90 10.95 -16.65
C ILE A 163 -3.72 10.70 -15.72
N ALA A 164 -3.63 9.50 -15.14
CA ALA A 164 -2.53 9.07 -14.28
C ALA A 164 -1.29 8.69 -15.10
N THR A 165 -0.78 9.63 -15.90
CA THR A 165 0.48 9.47 -16.65
C THR A 165 1.68 9.72 -15.74
N SER A 166 2.87 9.30 -16.16
CA SER A 166 4.09 9.45 -15.35
C SER A 166 4.41 10.91 -15.05
N THR A 167 4.22 11.80 -16.03
CA THR A 167 4.36 13.24 -15.89
C THR A 167 3.33 13.84 -14.94
N LYS A 168 2.05 13.46 -15.09
CA LYS A 168 0.95 14.01 -14.30
C LYS A 168 1.00 13.60 -12.83
N ILE A 169 1.29 12.33 -12.55
CA ILE A 169 1.48 11.85 -11.18
C ILE A 169 2.66 12.60 -10.53
N ALA A 170 3.79 12.75 -11.23
CA ALA A 170 4.95 13.43 -10.69
C ALA A 170 4.66 14.90 -10.33
N GLU A 171 4.01 15.64 -11.23
CA GLU A 171 3.62 17.03 -11.00
C GLU A 171 2.66 17.19 -9.81
N GLU A 172 1.65 16.31 -9.70
CA GLU A 172 0.67 16.41 -8.62
C GLU A 172 1.21 15.96 -7.27
N ILE A 173 2.05 14.93 -7.23
CA ILE A 173 2.74 14.53 -5.99
C ILE A 173 3.68 15.63 -5.52
N GLU A 174 4.47 16.24 -6.41
CA GLU A 174 5.31 17.40 -6.07
C GLU A 174 4.46 18.54 -5.49
N ALA A 175 3.39 18.94 -6.19
CA ALA A 175 2.50 20.01 -5.73
C ALA A 175 1.77 19.71 -4.42
N GLU A 176 1.37 18.46 -4.17
CA GLU A 176 0.72 18.03 -2.93
C GLU A 176 1.73 17.99 -1.78
N PHE A 177 2.86 17.32 -1.96
CA PHE A 177 3.76 16.95 -0.86
C PHE A 177 4.63 18.13 -0.43
N SER A 178 4.99 19.03 -1.35
CA SER A 178 5.73 20.27 -1.03
C SER A 178 4.95 21.23 -0.14
N LYS A 179 3.66 20.99 0.13
CA LYS A 179 2.89 21.72 1.15
C LYS A 179 3.34 21.40 2.58
N ASN A 180 3.95 20.24 2.80
CA ASN A 180 4.57 19.89 4.07
C ASN A 180 6.05 20.34 4.05
N PRO A 181 6.47 21.30 4.89
CA PRO A 181 7.84 21.81 4.88
C PRO A 181 8.89 20.76 5.33
N ASP A 182 8.47 19.69 6.00
CA ASP A 182 9.36 18.61 6.42
C ASP A 182 9.69 17.62 5.29
N LEU A 183 8.98 17.72 4.15
CA LEU A 183 9.20 16.91 2.96
C LEU A 183 9.99 17.68 1.90
N LYS A 184 11.03 17.06 1.36
CA LYS A 184 11.72 17.52 0.16
C LYS A 184 11.36 16.61 -1.00
N VAL A 185 10.78 17.17 -2.06
CA VAL A 185 10.45 16.45 -3.28
C VAL A 185 11.45 16.84 -4.37
N THR A 186 11.96 15.85 -5.11
CA THR A 186 12.83 16.04 -6.27
C THR A 186 12.28 15.22 -7.43
N VAL A 187 12.03 15.86 -8.58
CA VAL A 187 11.56 15.20 -9.80
C VAL A 187 12.71 15.10 -10.81
N LEU A 188 13.19 13.88 -11.05
CA LEU A 188 14.18 13.58 -12.08
C LEU A 188 13.47 13.37 -13.41
N LYS A 189 13.87 14.16 -14.41
CA LYS A 189 13.31 14.08 -15.77
C LYS A 189 14.20 13.19 -16.65
N LYS A 190 13.74 12.87 -17.86
CA LYS A 190 14.48 12.02 -18.82
C LYS A 190 15.97 12.35 -18.96
N LYS A 191 16.32 13.65 -19.05
CA LYS A 191 17.72 14.10 -19.13
C LYS A 191 18.55 13.77 -17.88
N ASP A 192 17.93 13.76 -16.71
CA ASP A 192 18.59 13.40 -15.45
C ASP A 192 18.77 11.89 -15.35
N LEU A 193 17.76 11.11 -15.75
CA LEU A 193 17.84 9.65 -15.86
C LEU A 193 18.98 9.22 -16.78
N GLN A 194 19.14 9.90 -17.93
CA GLN A 194 20.25 9.65 -18.86
C GLN A 194 21.61 9.94 -18.22
N LYS A 195 21.75 11.04 -17.47
CA LYS A 195 23.01 11.38 -16.78
C LYS A 195 23.35 10.38 -15.67
N LEU A 196 22.34 9.84 -15.02
CA LEU A 196 22.47 8.82 -13.97
C LEU A 196 22.63 7.41 -14.55
N ASN A 197 22.56 7.23 -15.88
CA ASN A 197 22.55 5.93 -16.54
C ASN A 197 21.42 5.00 -16.05
N MET A 198 20.24 5.54 -15.71
CA MET A 198 19.04 4.76 -15.39
C MET A 198 18.43 4.17 -16.67
N ASN A 199 19.23 3.37 -17.38
CA ASN A 199 18.93 2.91 -18.72
C ASN A 199 17.87 1.80 -18.73
N LEU A 200 17.67 1.06 -17.63
CA LEU A 200 16.60 0.08 -17.55
C LEU A 200 15.24 0.79 -17.48
N VAL A 201 15.14 1.87 -16.71
CA VAL A 201 13.94 2.73 -16.71
C VAL A 201 13.69 3.30 -18.10
N LEU A 202 14.74 3.83 -18.75
CA LEU A 202 14.62 4.41 -20.08
C LEU A 202 14.28 3.37 -21.16
N ALA A 203 14.76 2.12 -21.03
CA ALA A 203 14.45 1.03 -21.94
C ALA A 203 12.97 0.62 -21.85
N VAL A 204 12.41 0.55 -20.64
CA VAL A 204 10.98 0.28 -20.44
C VAL A 204 10.13 1.42 -21.03
N ASN A 205 10.55 2.67 -20.85
CA ASN A 205 9.85 3.85 -21.37
C ASN A 205 9.98 4.05 -22.90
N ALA A 206 10.85 3.29 -23.59
CA ALA A 206 11.28 3.62 -24.95
C ALA A 206 10.14 3.73 -25.98
N ALA A 207 9.04 2.99 -25.78
CA ALA A 207 7.85 3.04 -26.62
C ALA A 207 6.84 4.13 -26.24
N SER A 208 7.08 4.88 -25.18
CA SER A 208 6.10 5.83 -24.66
C SER A 208 6.22 7.22 -25.28
N ALA A 209 5.07 7.83 -25.52
CA ALA A 209 4.98 9.27 -25.77
C ALA A 209 5.06 10.09 -24.47
N ASP A 210 4.78 9.50 -23.31
CA ASP A 210 4.90 10.15 -22.01
C ASP A 210 6.26 9.81 -21.38
N GLU A 211 7.08 10.82 -21.17
CA GLU A 211 8.45 10.61 -20.70
C GLU A 211 8.49 10.16 -19.24
N ALA A 212 9.29 9.13 -18.95
CA ALA A 212 9.53 8.65 -17.60
C ALA A 212 9.92 9.78 -16.61
N ARG A 213 9.50 9.59 -15.36
CA ARG A 213 9.83 10.43 -14.20
C ARG A 213 10.28 9.54 -13.06
N VAL A 214 11.33 9.96 -12.36
CA VAL A 214 11.65 9.40 -11.04
C VAL A 214 11.41 10.49 -10.00
N VAL A 215 10.51 10.22 -9.06
CA VAL A 215 10.18 11.18 -8.00
C VAL A 215 10.78 10.67 -6.70
N VAL A 216 11.58 11.52 -6.06
CA VAL A 216 12.21 11.25 -4.78
C VAL A 216 11.57 12.13 -3.72
N VAL A 217 10.98 11.52 -2.71
CA VAL A 217 10.40 12.20 -1.54
C VAL A 217 11.27 11.89 -0.33
N GLU A 218 11.97 12.89 0.23
CA GLU A 218 12.82 12.72 1.40
C GLU A 218 12.17 13.35 2.64
N TYR A 219 12.19 12.60 3.75
CA TYR A 219 11.83 13.05 5.09
C TYR A 219 13.02 12.87 6.05
N LYS A 220 13.41 13.94 6.74
CA LYS A 220 14.53 13.94 7.70
C LYS A 220 14.03 14.12 9.14
N GLY A 221 13.40 13.08 9.68
CA GLY A 221 12.89 13.09 11.05
C GLY A 221 13.97 13.00 12.14
N ASN A 222 15.19 12.57 11.80
CA ASN A 222 16.33 12.55 12.71
C ASN A 222 17.63 12.90 11.96
N PRO A 223 17.93 14.20 11.77
CA PRO A 223 19.07 14.66 10.98
C PRO A 223 20.44 14.18 11.46
N ASP A 224 20.56 13.82 12.74
CA ASP A 224 21.82 13.37 13.35
C ASP A 224 22.08 11.87 13.11
N SER A 225 21.06 11.11 12.72
CA SER A 225 21.17 9.69 12.43
C SER A 225 21.65 9.44 10.99
N LYS A 226 22.56 8.47 10.84
CA LYS A 226 22.94 7.92 9.52
C LYS A 226 21.94 6.87 9.02
N GLU A 227 21.12 6.31 9.90
CA GLU A 227 20.08 5.36 9.52
C GLU A 227 19.04 6.04 8.64
N LYS A 228 18.76 5.42 7.51
CA LYS A 228 17.74 5.88 6.56
C LYS A 228 17.09 4.69 5.89
N THR A 229 15.78 4.60 6.03
CA THR A 229 14.97 3.63 5.29
C THR A 229 14.50 4.24 3.99
N VAL A 230 14.72 3.56 2.88
CA VAL A 230 14.24 4.02 1.57
C VAL A 230 13.23 3.02 1.01
N TYR A 231 12.03 3.53 0.70
CA TYR A 231 10.95 2.79 0.06
C TYR A 231 11.00 2.99 -1.46
N VAL A 232 11.21 1.92 -2.23
CA VAL A 232 11.29 1.99 -3.70
C VAL A 232 10.04 1.37 -4.30
N GLY A 233 9.27 2.11 -5.09
CA GLY A 233 7.99 1.63 -5.59
C GLY A 233 7.96 1.42 -7.10
N LYS A 234 7.46 0.27 -7.56
CA LYS A 234 7.14 0.05 -8.98
C LYS A 234 6.04 1.03 -9.40
N GLY A 235 6.28 1.80 -10.47
CA GLY A 235 5.43 2.89 -10.93
C GLY A 235 5.00 2.76 -12.40
N ILE A 236 4.63 1.56 -12.85
CA ILE A 236 4.17 1.36 -14.23
C ILE A 236 2.72 1.84 -14.36
N CYS A 237 2.53 3.04 -14.89
CA CYS A 237 1.25 3.75 -14.97
C CYS A 237 0.23 3.00 -15.83
N PHE A 238 0.72 2.27 -16.84
CA PHE A 238 -0.04 1.27 -17.57
C PHE A 238 0.91 0.27 -18.21
N ASP A 239 0.56 -1.02 -18.13
CA ASP A 239 1.40 -2.10 -18.63
C ASP A 239 0.71 -2.90 -19.75
N THR A 240 1.20 -2.76 -20.98
CA THR A 240 0.74 -3.57 -22.12
C THR A 240 1.54 -4.88 -22.27
N GLY A 241 2.62 -5.04 -21.49
CA GLY A 241 3.65 -6.05 -21.64
C GLY A 241 4.69 -5.78 -22.72
N GLY A 242 4.66 -4.61 -23.35
CA GLY A 242 5.52 -4.30 -24.50
C GLY A 242 5.30 -5.30 -25.66
N TYR A 243 6.38 -5.72 -26.32
CA TYR A 243 6.34 -6.67 -27.43
C TYR A 243 5.94 -8.10 -27.01
N ASN A 244 6.27 -8.52 -25.79
CA ASN A 244 5.68 -9.68 -25.11
C ASN A 244 4.28 -9.33 -24.57
N THR A 245 3.38 -8.95 -25.47
CA THR A 245 2.09 -8.37 -25.09
C THR A 245 1.22 -9.28 -24.21
N LYS A 246 0.51 -8.66 -23.25
CA LYS A 246 -0.55 -9.31 -22.45
C LYS A 246 -1.79 -9.70 -23.27
N GLY A 247 -1.89 -9.27 -24.53
CA GLY A 247 -3.05 -9.54 -25.38
C GLY A 247 -4.34 -8.98 -24.77
N TYR A 248 -5.32 -9.86 -24.51
CA TYR A 248 -6.61 -9.48 -23.92
C TYR A 248 -6.58 -9.32 -22.39
N HIS A 249 -5.44 -9.59 -21.72
CA HIS A 249 -5.32 -9.55 -20.26
C HIS A 249 -4.84 -8.19 -19.73
N MET A 250 -5.26 -7.09 -20.35
CA MET A 250 -4.86 -5.72 -19.98
C MET A 250 -5.85 -5.02 -19.04
N GLU A 251 -6.94 -5.69 -18.64
CA GLU A 251 -7.82 -5.18 -17.60
C GLU A 251 -7.04 -4.94 -16.31
N ASP A 252 -7.40 -3.89 -15.57
CA ASP A 252 -6.80 -3.54 -14.28
C ASP A 252 -5.29 -3.16 -14.30
N MET A 253 -4.63 -3.12 -15.47
CA MET A 253 -3.21 -2.74 -15.59
C MET A 253 -2.87 -1.30 -15.19
N LYS A 254 -3.87 -0.46 -14.91
CA LYS A 254 -3.66 0.84 -14.27
C LYS A 254 -3.16 0.73 -12.82
N PHE A 255 -3.36 -0.41 -12.17
CA PHE A 255 -2.89 -0.64 -10.80
C PHE A 255 -1.40 -0.99 -10.75
N ASP A 256 -0.71 -1.10 -11.87
CA ASP A 256 0.67 -1.56 -11.92
C ASP A 256 1.71 -0.51 -11.43
N MET A 257 1.21 0.67 -11.05
CA MET A 257 1.92 1.75 -10.38
C MET A 257 1.71 1.79 -8.86
N SER A 258 0.96 0.83 -8.31
CA SER A 258 0.53 0.84 -6.89
C SER A 258 1.71 0.98 -5.93
N GLY A 259 2.82 0.29 -6.21
CA GLY A 259 4.01 0.32 -5.37
C GLY A 259 4.56 1.74 -5.17
N SER A 260 4.69 2.51 -6.25
CA SER A 260 5.16 3.90 -6.21
C SER A 260 4.33 4.78 -5.28
N VAL A 261 3.00 4.77 -5.41
CA VAL A 261 2.15 5.62 -4.58
C VAL A 261 2.04 5.11 -3.15
N ILE A 262 2.04 3.80 -2.91
CA ILE A 262 2.09 3.23 -1.56
C ILE A 262 3.35 3.72 -0.82
N CYS A 263 4.53 3.61 -1.44
CA CYS A 263 5.80 4.06 -0.87
C CYS A 263 5.78 5.57 -0.56
N ALA A 264 5.33 6.39 -1.52
CA ALA A 264 5.29 7.84 -1.35
C ALA A 264 4.36 8.28 -0.22
N TYR A 265 3.12 7.75 -0.18
CA TYR A 265 2.16 8.11 0.86
C TYR A 265 2.55 7.57 2.23
N ALA A 266 3.29 6.45 2.32
CA ALA A 266 3.87 6.00 3.59
C ALA A 266 4.89 7.01 4.14
N VAL A 267 5.79 7.56 3.31
CA VAL A 267 6.74 8.60 3.75
C VAL A 267 6.03 9.89 4.11
N LYS A 268 5.01 10.29 3.36
CA LYS A 268 4.16 11.44 3.71
C LYS A 268 3.53 11.26 5.09
N ALA A 269 2.99 10.07 5.39
CA ALA A 269 2.42 9.78 6.70
C ALA A 269 3.48 9.82 7.81
N LEU A 270 4.67 9.25 7.60
CA LEU A 270 5.77 9.33 8.58
C LEU A 270 6.14 10.79 8.92
N ALA A 271 6.16 11.68 7.92
CA ALA A 271 6.41 13.09 8.11
C ALA A 271 5.27 13.80 8.87
N GLU A 272 4.01 13.54 8.51
CA GLU A 272 2.83 14.10 9.19
C GLU A 272 2.73 13.63 10.65
N LEU A 273 3.17 12.41 10.93
CA LEU A 273 3.27 11.83 12.28
C LEU A 273 4.51 12.29 13.04
N LYS A 274 5.42 13.03 12.39
CA LYS A 274 6.69 13.53 12.95
C LYS A 274 7.54 12.43 13.55
N VAL A 275 7.64 11.29 12.85
CA VAL A 275 8.45 10.16 13.29
C VAL A 275 9.92 10.55 13.36
N ALA A 276 10.58 10.28 14.49
CA ALA A 276 11.98 10.63 14.70
C ALA A 276 12.98 9.70 13.97
N LYS A 277 12.74 9.42 12.68
CA LYS A 277 13.52 8.55 11.80
C LYS A 277 13.62 9.16 10.41
N ASN A 278 14.71 8.88 9.70
CA ASN A 278 14.87 9.32 8.32
C ASN A 278 14.24 8.30 7.36
N ALA A 279 13.43 8.79 6.44
CA ALA A 279 12.77 7.98 5.43
C ALA A 279 12.85 8.67 4.07
N ALA A 280 12.86 7.89 2.99
CA ALA A 280 12.63 8.42 1.65
C ALA A 280 11.82 7.46 0.81
N ALA A 281 11.15 7.98 -0.23
CA ALA A 281 10.48 7.19 -1.24
C ALA A 281 11.07 7.49 -2.62
N VAL A 282 11.24 6.46 -3.45
CA VAL A 282 11.63 6.57 -4.86
C VAL A 282 10.50 5.98 -5.70
N MET A 283 9.80 6.84 -6.43
CA MET A 283 8.73 6.46 -7.34
C MET A 283 9.29 6.35 -8.75
N LEU A 284 9.13 5.18 -9.39
CA LEU A 284 9.66 4.90 -10.73
C LEU A 284 8.54 4.96 -11.76
N LEU A 285 8.15 6.18 -12.12
CA LEU A 285 6.97 6.44 -12.94
C LEU A 285 7.31 6.36 -14.43
N THR A 286 6.74 5.37 -15.10
CA THR A 286 6.76 5.20 -16.56
C THR A 286 5.53 4.40 -16.96
N ASP A 287 5.29 4.17 -18.25
CA ASP A 287 4.44 3.09 -18.73
C ASP A 287 5.26 2.11 -19.58
N ASN A 288 4.66 0.97 -19.90
CA ASN A 288 5.20 -0.05 -20.80
C ASN A 288 4.23 -0.21 -21.96
N LYS A 289 4.62 0.26 -23.14
CA LYS A 289 3.79 0.38 -24.33
C LYS A 289 4.44 -0.30 -25.54
N VAL A 290 3.70 -0.35 -26.65
CA VAL A 290 4.19 -0.82 -27.95
C VAL A 290 4.29 0.34 -28.92
N ASP A 291 5.48 0.53 -29.48
CA ASP A 291 5.77 1.49 -30.54
C ASP A 291 7.00 1.01 -31.33
N ALA A 292 7.27 1.61 -32.49
CA ALA A 292 8.44 1.34 -33.32
C ALA A 292 9.78 1.53 -32.59
N ASN A 293 9.82 2.37 -31.55
CA ASN A 293 11.01 2.62 -30.74
C ASN A 293 11.09 1.74 -29.48
N GLY A 294 10.12 0.85 -29.26
CA GLY A 294 10.05 0.01 -28.08
C GLY A 294 11.20 -0.98 -27.99
N THR A 295 11.60 -1.27 -26.75
CA THR A 295 12.57 -2.33 -26.47
C THR A 295 11.99 -3.69 -26.87
N VAL A 296 12.78 -4.49 -27.57
CA VAL A 296 12.40 -5.83 -28.04
C VAL A 296 13.12 -6.92 -27.26
N PRO A 297 12.61 -8.17 -27.25
CA PRO A 297 13.35 -9.31 -26.71
C PRO A 297 14.77 -9.44 -27.28
N GLU A 298 15.67 -10.03 -26.50
CA GLU A 298 17.10 -10.19 -26.79
C GLU A 298 17.91 -8.88 -26.76
N SER A 299 17.27 -7.74 -26.45
CA SER A 299 17.98 -6.48 -26.22
C SER A 299 18.85 -6.57 -24.96
N VAL A 300 20.09 -6.08 -25.03
CA VAL A 300 20.99 -6.00 -23.88
C VAL A 300 21.14 -4.54 -23.44
N ILE A 301 20.81 -4.26 -22.18
CA ILE A 301 20.83 -2.90 -21.61
C ILE A 301 21.80 -2.85 -20.42
N ILE A 302 22.63 -1.82 -20.36
CA ILE A 302 23.52 -1.58 -19.22
C ILE A 302 22.79 -0.75 -18.16
N SER A 303 22.49 -1.36 -17.02
CA SER A 303 21.81 -0.73 -15.88
C SER A 303 22.61 0.41 -15.23
N MET A 304 21.96 1.16 -14.34
CA MET A 304 22.59 2.19 -13.50
C MET A 304 23.77 1.62 -12.69
N SER A 305 23.70 0.36 -12.27
CA SER A 305 24.77 -0.31 -11.53
C SER A 305 25.95 -0.74 -12.41
N GLY A 306 25.87 -0.54 -13.73
CA GLY A 306 26.85 -1.01 -14.71
C GLY A 306 26.73 -2.49 -15.09
N LYS A 307 25.78 -3.25 -14.51
CA LYS A 307 25.50 -4.63 -14.91
C LYS A 307 24.73 -4.64 -16.22
N SER A 308 25.11 -5.54 -17.13
CA SER A 308 24.37 -5.80 -18.37
C SER A 308 23.18 -6.72 -18.12
N VAL A 309 22.02 -6.38 -18.69
CA VAL A 309 20.78 -7.15 -18.57
C VAL A 309 20.22 -7.45 -19.95
N GLU A 310 20.10 -8.73 -20.28
CA GLU A 310 19.37 -9.23 -21.43
C GLU A 310 17.87 -9.25 -21.12
N ILE A 311 17.09 -8.56 -21.94
CA ILE A 311 15.63 -8.47 -21.84
C ILE A 311 15.06 -9.62 -22.65
N THR A 312 14.68 -10.69 -21.97
CA THR A 312 14.10 -11.90 -22.59
C THR A 312 12.57 -11.83 -22.63
N ASP A 313 11.97 -11.04 -21.74
CA ASP A 313 10.53 -10.79 -21.70
C ASP A 313 10.25 -9.32 -21.34
N THR A 314 9.60 -8.58 -22.23
CA THR A 314 9.23 -7.17 -22.00
C THR A 314 8.04 -6.97 -21.07
N ASP A 315 7.33 -8.05 -20.68
CA ASP A 315 6.29 -8.07 -19.63
C ASP A 315 6.87 -8.26 -18.22
N ALA A 316 8.19 -8.48 -18.14
CA ALA A 316 8.95 -8.47 -16.90
C ALA A 316 9.68 -7.12 -16.73
N GLU A 317 8.99 -6.02 -17.02
CA GLU A 317 9.50 -4.64 -16.97
C GLU A 317 9.64 -4.09 -15.56
N GLY A 318 8.75 -4.49 -14.63
CA GLY A 318 8.71 -3.96 -13.28
C GLY A 318 10.01 -4.14 -12.53
N ARG A 319 10.67 -5.30 -12.71
CA ARG A 319 11.97 -5.57 -12.09
C ARG A 319 13.10 -4.77 -12.72
N LEU A 320 12.98 -4.41 -14.00
CA LEU A 320 13.96 -3.57 -14.70
C LEU A 320 13.95 -2.14 -14.15
N VAL A 321 12.77 -1.54 -14.02
CA VAL A 321 12.70 -0.19 -13.44
C VAL A 321 13.20 -0.20 -12.00
N LEU A 322 12.74 -1.17 -11.20
CA LEU A 322 13.15 -1.31 -9.79
C LEU A 322 14.65 -1.49 -9.64
N ALA A 323 15.34 -2.21 -10.53
CA ALA A 323 16.78 -2.38 -10.48
C ALA A 323 17.53 -1.03 -10.43
N ASP A 324 17.21 -0.10 -11.32
CA ASP A 324 17.82 1.24 -11.29
C ASP A 324 17.42 2.02 -10.03
N GLY A 325 16.15 1.92 -9.58
CA GLY A 325 15.68 2.61 -8.38
C GLY A 325 16.27 2.08 -7.07
N LEU A 326 16.49 0.77 -6.96
CA LEU A 326 17.15 0.13 -5.82
C LEU A 326 18.61 0.56 -5.73
N TYR A 327 19.30 0.59 -6.87
CA TYR A 327 20.68 1.04 -6.91
C TYR A 327 20.78 2.53 -6.57
N TYR A 328 19.89 3.36 -7.11
CA TYR A 328 19.76 4.77 -6.74
C TYR A 328 19.53 4.97 -5.24
N ALA A 329 18.63 4.19 -4.63
CA ALA A 329 18.37 4.23 -3.20
C ALA A 329 19.63 3.90 -2.37
N ALA A 330 20.37 2.87 -2.78
CA ALA A 330 21.60 2.48 -2.10
C ALA A 330 22.72 3.51 -2.27
N THR A 331 22.93 4.06 -3.48
CA THR A 331 24.10 4.89 -3.79
C THR A 331 23.85 6.38 -3.65
N GLU A 332 22.73 6.91 -4.13
CA GLU A 332 22.47 8.36 -4.12
C GLU A 332 21.82 8.78 -2.80
N LEU A 333 20.88 7.97 -2.30
CA LEU A 333 20.20 8.26 -1.02
C LEU A 333 20.91 7.70 0.20
N LYS A 334 21.93 6.86 -0.01
CA LYS A 334 22.72 6.20 1.04
C LYS A 334 21.83 5.45 2.04
N ALA A 335 20.87 4.69 1.51
CA ALA A 335 19.98 3.87 2.33
C ALA A 335 20.77 2.91 3.23
N THR A 336 20.33 2.73 4.47
CA THR A 336 20.79 1.66 5.36
C THR A 336 19.79 0.49 5.38
N THR A 337 18.56 0.72 4.95
CA THR A 337 17.55 -0.32 4.72
C THR A 337 16.74 0.07 3.50
N ILE A 338 16.52 -0.87 2.59
CA ILE A 338 15.69 -0.69 1.40
C ILE A 338 14.49 -1.62 1.51
N VAL A 339 13.29 -1.08 1.28
CA VAL A 339 12.08 -1.88 1.07
C VAL A 339 11.52 -1.51 -0.28
N ASP A 340 11.35 -2.47 -1.19
CA ASP A 340 10.58 -2.21 -2.39
C ASP A 340 9.18 -2.79 -2.31
N VAL A 341 8.26 -2.14 -3.02
CA VAL A 341 6.86 -2.54 -3.13
C VAL A 341 6.47 -2.58 -4.60
N ALA A 342 5.93 -3.70 -5.04
CA ALA A 342 5.64 -3.91 -6.44
C ALA A 342 4.48 -4.88 -6.67
N THR A 343 3.62 -4.56 -7.63
CA THR A 343 2.75 -5.52 -8.32
C THR A 343 3.61 -6.28 -9.33
N LEU A 344 4.42 -7.23 -8.85
CA LEU A 344 5.55 -7.69 -9.65
C LEU A 344 5.25 -8.95 -10.47
N THR A 345 4.69 -9.99 -9.85
CA THR A 345 4.58 -11.29 -10.53
C THR A 345 3.19 -11.91 -10.47
N GLY A 346 2.71 -12.38 -11.62
CA GLY A 346 1.51 -13.24 -11.67
C GLY A 346 1.71 -14.55 -10.90
N ALA A 347 2.95 -15.04 -10.80
CA ALA A 347 3.32 -16.21 -10.01
C ALA A 347 2.99 -16.04 -8.52
N MET A 348 3.15 -14.85 -7.94
CA MET A 348 2.77 -14.60 -6.55
C MET A 348 1.28 -14.77 -6.31
N THR A 349 0.45 -14.27 -7.24
CA THR A 349 -1.01 -14.44 -7.17
C THR A 349 -1.40 -15.92 -7.28
N ARG A 350 -0.69 -16.73 -8.08
CA ARG A 350 -0.92 -18.18 -8.14
C ARG A 350 -0.52 -18.89 -6.83
N ALA A 351 0.54 -18.43 -6.18
CA ALA A 351 1.05 -19.05 -4.95
C ALA A 351 0.22 -18.70 -3.70
N LEU A 352 -0.14 -17.43 -3.52
CA LEU A 352 -0.75 -16.90 -2.30
C LEU A 352 -2.19 -16.39 -2.48
N GLY A 353 -2.71 -16.45 -3.71
CA GLY A 353 -4.03 -15.94 -4.06
C GLY A 353 -4.12 -14.42 -3.85
N LYS A 354 -5.34 -13.96 -3.54
CA LYS A 354 -5.61 -12.56 -3.19
C LYS A 354 -5.61 -12.28 -1.69
N THR A 355 -4.93 -13.14 -0.92
CA THR A 355 -5.03 -13.13 0.55
C THR A 355 -3.78 -12.60 1.24
N TYR A 356 -2.60 -12.97 0.74
CA TYR A 356 -1.32 -12.61 1.35
C TYR A 356 -0.44 -11.89 0.32
N SER A 357 0.23 -10.82 0.76
CA SER A 357 1.39 -10.28 0.05
C SER A 357 2.62 -11.15 0.32
N GLY A 358 3.40 -11.44 -0.71
CA GLY A 358 4.63 -12.22 -0.57
C GLY A 358 5.81 -11.33 -0.25
N ILE A 359 6.50 -11.61 0.85
CA ILE A 359 7.60 -10.79 1.36
C ILE A 359 8.90 -11.58 1.35
N TYR A 360 9.95 -11.01 0.79
CA TYR A 360 11.30 -11.55 0.87
C TYR A 360 12.15 -10.62 1.72
N ALA A 361 13.11 -11.15 2.46
CA ALA A 361 13.98 -10.35 3.32
C ALA A 361 15.36 -10.99 3.42
N THR A 362 16.41 -10.18 3.27
CA THR A 362 17.80 -10.62 3.41
C THR A 362 18.24 -10.78 4.86
N SER A 363 17.51 -10.19 5.81
CA SER A 363 17.80 -10.21 7.24
C SER A 363 16.59 -10.74 8.03
N ASP A 364 16.84 -11.71 8.92
CA ASP A 364 15.83 -12.25 9.84
C ASP A 364 15.34 -11.22 10.86
N GLU A 365 16.24 -10.32 11.28
CA GLU A 365 15.90 -9.23 12.20
C GLU A 365 14.92 -8.26 11.53
N LYS A 366 15.24 -7.81 10.31
CA LYS A 366 14.39 -6.89 9.55
C LYS A 366 13.05 -7.54 9.18
N TRP A 367 13.05 -8.83 8.84
CA TRP A 367 11.82 -9.60 8.66
C TRP A 367 10.94 -9.58 9.92
N THR A 368 11.51 -9.88 11.09
CA THR A 368 10.74 -9.96 12.35
C THR A 368 10.08 -8.61 12.67
N LYS A 369 10.80 -7.50 12.45
CA LYS A 369 10.25 -6.15 12.60
C LYS A 369 9.12 -5.88 11.59
N PHE A 370 9.33 -6.21 10.32
CA PHE A 370 8.31 -6.04 9.28
C PHE A 370 7.05 -6.87 9.53
N GLU A 371 7.19 -8.14 9.92
CA GLU A 371 6.07 -9.01 10.26
C GLU A 371 5.28 -8.46 11.47
N SER A 372 5.98 -7.92 12.46
CA SER A 372 5.35 -7.28 13.63
C SER A 372 4.55 -6.04 13.23
N SER A 373 5.10 -5.20 12.35
CA SER A 373 4.40 -4.05 11.77
C SER A 373 3.14 -4.45 11.00
N ALA A 374 3.23 -5.52 10.20
CA ALA A 374 2.08 -6.04 9.45
C ALA A 374 0.99 -6.60 10.38
N LYS A 375 1.37 -7.25 11.48
CA LYS A 375 0.44 -7.71 12.54
C LYS A 375 -0.28 -6.53 13.20
N ILE A 376 0.42 -5.42 13.52
CA ILE A 376 -0.19 -4.20 14.05
C ILE A 376 -1.17 -3.57 13.05
N ALA A 377 -0.78 -3.56 11.77
CA ALA A 377 -1.60 -3.04 10.68
C ALA A 377 -2.77 -3.96 10.29
N HIS A 378 -2.81 -5.19 10.78
CA HIS A 378 -3.71 -6.27 10.37
C HIS A 378 -3.66 -6.57 8.86
N GLU A 379 -2.47 -6.44 8.26
CA GLU A 379 -2.21 -6.75 6.86
C GLU A 379 -1.51 -8.11 6.75
N LYS A 380 -2.05 -8.98 5.89
CA LYS A 380 -1.57 -10.36 5.77
C LYS A 380 -0.35 -10.42 4.86
N VAL A 381 0.77 -10.81 5.45
CA VAL A 381 2.05 -10.99 4.77
C VAL A 381 2.59 -12.39 4.97
N TRP A 382 3.31 -12.91 3.99
CA TRP A 382 3.93 -14.24 4.08
C TRP A 382 5.39 -14.19 3.67
N ARG A 383 6.29 -14.75 4.47
CA ARG A 383 7.72 -14.79 4.13
C ARG A 383 7.98 -15.83 3.06
N MET A 384 8.51 -15.39 1.94
CA MET A 384 8.94 -16.23 0.82
C MET A 384 10.45 -16.52 0.92
N PRO A 385 10.91 -17.68 0.42
CA PRO A 385 12.31 -18.06 0.52
C PRO A 385 13.20 -17.30 -0.48
N MET A 386 14.31 -16.72 -0.01
CA MET A 386 15.42 -16.27 -0.83
C MET A 386 16.54 -17.31 -0.82
N HIS A 387 16.72 -18.02 -1.94
CA HIS A 387 17.72 -19.07 -2.06
C HIS A 387 18.45 -18.95 -3.39
N GLU A 388 19.77 -19.13 -3.41
CA GLU A 388 20.61 -18.95 -4.60
C GLU A 388 20.23 -19.90 -5.76
N ALA A 389 19.55 -21.00 -5.49
CA ALA A 389 18.99 -21.86 -6.55
C ALA A 389 18.02 -21.11 -7.47
N PHE A 390 17.21 -20.20 -6.93
CA PHE A 390 16.27 -19.39 -7.70
C PHE A 390 16.94 -18.30 -8.54
N HIS A 391 18.24 -18.07 -8.32
CA HIS A 391 19.01 -17.06 -9.01
C HIS A 391 19.71 -17.57 -10.27
N LYS A 392 19.89 -18.91 -10.36
CA LYS A 392 20.53 -19.56 -11.52
C LYS A 392 19.88 -19.16 -12.86
N PRO A 393 18.54 -19.04 -12.98
CA PRO A 393 17.93 -18.60 -14.23
C PRO A 393 18.32 -17.18 -14.63
N ASN A 394 18.43 -16.24 -13.68
CA ASN A 394 18.86 -14.87 -14.01
C ASN A 394 20.31 -14.87 -14.51
N LYS A 395 21.20 -15.69 -13.95
CA LYS A 395 22.62 -15.74 -14.37
C LYS A 395 22.89 -16.64 -15.58
N SER A 396 21.85 -17.03 -16.32
CA SER A 396 21.98 -18.00 -17.42
C SER A 396 22.19 -17.35 -18.80
N SER A 397 22.14 -16.01 -18.88
CA SER A 397 22.35 -15.24 -20.12
C SER A 397 23.64 -15.65 -20.81
N LYS A 398 23.62 -15.64 -22.14
CA LYS A 398 24.82 -15.89 -22.96
C LYS A 398 25.50 -14.60 -23.40
N VAL A 399 24.83 -13.47 -23.28
CA VAL A 399 25.26 -12.18 -23.84
C VAL A 399 25.32 -11.04 -22.82
N ALA A 400 24.79 -11.25 -21.61
CA ALA A 400 24.74 -10.28 -20.52
C ALA A 400 25.08 -10.92 -19.17
N ASP A 401 25.22 -10.10 -18.13
CA ASP A 401 25.43 -10.58 -16.75
C ASP A 401 24.16 -11.25 -16.19
N LEU A 402 22.99 -10.74 -16.58
CA LEU A 402 21.68 -11.17 -16.10
C LEU A 402 20.64 -11.25 -17.22
N ASN A 403 19.69 -12.17 -17.11
CA ASN A 403 18.40 -12.16 -17.79
C ASN A 403 17.33 -11.61 -16.85
N ASN A 404 16.43 -10.76 -17.35
CA ASN A 404 15.30 -10.30 -16.55
C ASN A 404 14.26 -11.40 -16.30
N TYR A 405 14.06 -12.31 -17.26
CA TYR A 405 13.12 -13.40 -17.15
C TYR A 405 13.69 -14.72 -17.70
N SER A 406 13.12 -15.85 -17.25
CA SER A 406 13.44 -17.16 -17.81
C SER A 406 12.23 -18.08 -17.71
N THR A 407 11.93 -18.80 -18.78
CA THR A 407 10.94 -19.88 -18.81
C THR A 407 11.47 -21.21 -18.28
N SER A 408 12.76 -21.28 -17.91
CA SER A 408 13.39 -22.52 -17.45
C SER A 408 12.84 -23.02 -16.11
N GLU A 409 12.20 -22.14 -15.33
CA GLU A 409 11.65 -22.43 -14.00
C GLU A 409 10.24 -21.84 -13.86
N LEU A 410 9.40 -22.46 -13.04
CA LEU A 410 8.02 -22.00 -12.79
C LEU A 410 7.92 -20.96 -11.66
N SER A 411 8.99 -20.77 -10.89
CA SER A 411 9.03 -19.95 -9.67
C SER A 411 9.41 -18.49 -9.95
N ASP A 412 8.75 -17.82 -10.91
CA ASP A 412 9.13 -16.47 -11.34
C ASP A 412 9.18 -15.48 -10.16
N CYS A 413 8.26 -15.55 -9.21
CA CYS A 413 8.27 -14.71 -8.00
C CYS A 413 9.59 -14.79 -7.21
N ASN A 414 10.16 -15.99 -7.05
CA ASN A 414 11.46 -16.17 -6.40
C ASN A 414 12.62 -15.66 -7.29
N THR A 415 12.56 -15.90 -8.60
CA THR A 415 13.61 -15.41 -9.52
C THR A 415 13.62 -13.89 -9.62
N ALA A 416 12.44 -13.25 -9.60
CA ALA A 416 12.29 -11.81 -9.60
C ALA A 416 12.90 -11.18 -8.34
N ALA A 417 12.62 -11.76 -7.17
CA ALA A 417 13.19 -11.31 -5.91
C ALA A 417 14.73 -11.45 -5.89
N MET A 418 15.27 -12.52 -6.47
CA MET A 418 16.73 -12.70 -6.60
C MET A 418 17.35 -11.75 -7.61
N PHE A 419 16.68 -11.46 -8.73
CA PHE A 419 17.10 -10.44 -9.69
C PHE A 419 17.21 -9.06 -9.03
N LEU A 420 16.19 -8.64 -8.28
CA LEU A 420 16.19 -7.35 -7.61
C LEU A 420 17.29 -7.23 -6.55
N LYS A 421 17.58 -8.31 -5.81
CA LYS A 421 18.66 -8.35 -4.81
C LYS A 421 20.03 -7.95 -5.38
N GLU A 422 20.30 -8.19 -6.66
CA GLU A 422 21.57 -7.82 -7.31
C GLU A 422 21.81 -6.30 -7.37
N PHE A 423 20.76 -5.50 -7.24
CA PHE A 423 20.80 -4.05 -7.40
C PHE A 423 20.73 -3.28 -6.08
N THR A 424 20.74 -3.97 -4.93
CA THR A 424 20.66 -3.33 -3.60
C THR A 424 22.01 -2.85 -3.08
N ASN A 425 23.09 -3.11 -3.81
CA ASN A 425 24.47 -2.80 -3.39
C ASN A 425 24.80 -3.32 -1.97
N ASN A 426 24.31 -4.52 -1.65
CA ASN A 426 24.46 -5.19 -0.34
C ASN A 426 23.81 -4.48 0.86
N VAL A 427 22.94 -3.50 0.63
CA VAL A 427 22.12 -2.91 1.70
C VAL A 427 21.05 -3.91 2.15
N ASP A 428 20.70 -3.90 3.44
CA ASP A 428 19.59 -4.68 3.99
C ASP A 428 18.31 -4.45 3.19
N TYR A 429 17.67 -5.53 2.76
CA TYR A 429 16.66 -5.47 1.72
C TYR A 429 15.42 -6.30 2.04
N ILE A 430 14.24 -5.70 1.81
CA ILE A 430 12.95 -6.36 1.84
C ILE A 430 12.23 -6.12 0.51
N HIS A 431 11.77 -7.20 -0.12
CA HIS A 431 10.92 -7.11 -1.30
C HIS A 431 9.48 -7.47 -0.97
N CYS A 432 8.54 -6.59 -1.32
CA CYS A 432 7.11 -6.79 -1.14
C CYS A 432 6.40 -6.97 -2.49
N ASP A 433 6.11 -8.22 -2.86
CA ASP A 433 5.25 -8.52 -4.01
C ASP A 433 3.78 -8.48 -3.56
N ILE A 434 3.08 -7.45 -4.01
CA ILE A 434 1.68 -7.14 -3.69
C ILE A 434 0.74 -7.40 -4.88
N ALA A 435 1.18 -8.12 -5.93
CA ALA A 435 0.36 -8.36 -7.12
C ALA A 435 -1.03 -8.95 -6.81
N GLY A 436 -1.13 -9.82 -5.79
CA GLY A 436 -2.40 -10.42 -5.39
C GLY A 436 -3.29 -9.51 -4.53
N THR A 437 -2.74 -8.46 -3.92
CA THR A 437 -3.37 -7.71 -2.81
C THR A 437 -3.45 -6.20 -3.04
N ALA A 438 -2.84 -5.67 -4.09
CA ALA A 438 -2.86 -4.23 -4.41
C ALA A 438 -4.26 -3.72 -4.78
N ASP A 439 -5.06 -4.56 -5.44
CA ASP A 439 -6.38 -4.23 -5.96
C ASP A 439 -7.37 -5.41 -5.88
N GLY A 440 -8.63 -5.09 -6.14
CA GLY A 440 -9.63 -6.07 -6.55
C GLY A 440 -10.98 -5.45 -6.85
N LYS A 441 -11.75 -6.11 -7.71
CA LYS A 441 -13.07 -5.63 -8.19
C LYS A 441 -12.97 -4.20 -8.78
N GLY A 442 -11.89 -3.93 -9.51
CA GLY A 442 -11.64 -2.63 -10.13
C GLY A 442 -11.32 -1.49 -9.16
N MET A 443 -10.94 -1.80 -7.90
CA MET A 443 -10.59 -0.81 -6.87
C MET A 443 -9.20 -1.08 -6.29
N GLY A 444 -8.40 -0.01 -6.14
CA GLY A 444 -7.17 -0.06 -5.38
C GLY A 444 -7.44 -0.10 -3.87
N TYR A 445 -6.61 -0.85 -3.14
CA TYR A 445 -6.74 -1.05 -1.70
C TYR A 445 -5.77 -0.21 -0.85
N GLY A 446 -4.70 0.34 -1.44
CA GLY A 446 -3.65 1.04 -0.68
C GLY A 446 -2.95 0.15 0.35
N VAL A 447 -2.81 -1.15 0.02
CA VAL A 447 -2.20 -2.17 0.88
C VAL A 447 -0.77 -1.80 1.26
N LEU A 448 -0.32 -2.25 2.42
CA LEU A 448 0.98 -2.02 3.04
C LEU A 448 1.28 -0.57 3.45
N VAL A 449 0.47 0.44 3.10
CA VAL A 449 0.71 1.82 3.59
C VAL A 449 0.77 1.84 5.12
N SER A 450 -0.18 1.19 5.80
CA SER A 450 -0.16 1.09 7.26
C SER A 450 1.05 0.29 7.74
N THR A 451 1.34 -0.88 7.15
CA THR A 451 2.51 -1.69 7.53
C THR A 451 3.82 -0.92 7.40
N LEU A 452 4.01 -0.16 6.32
CA LEU A 452 5.24 0.62 6.08
C LEU A 452 5.38 1.76 7.08
N VAL A 453 4.29 2.44 7.45
CA VAL A 453 4.32 3.46 8.51
C VAL A 453 4.71 2.85 9.85
N GLU A 454 4.09 1.72 10.24
CA GLU A 454 4.46 1.02 11.48
C GLU A 454 5.91 0.47 11.41
N PHE A 455 6.40 0.09 10.23
CA PHE A 455 7.77 -0.41 10.04
C PHE A 455 8.81 0.72 10.13
N GLY A 456 8.56 1.86 9.49
CA GLY A 456 9.44 3.03 9.49
C GLY A 456 9.71 3.62 10.88
N GLU A 457 8.83 3.37 11.84
CA GLU A 457 9.04 3.77 13.24
C GLU A 457 9.94 2.81 14.02
N LEU A 458 9.92 1.52 13.68
CA LEU A 458 10.64 0.47 14.42
C LEU A 458 12.12 0.34 14.04
N ILE A 459 12.54 0.94 12.93
CA ILE A 459 13.87 0.74 12.33
C ILE A 459 14.77 1.96 12.43
#